data_AF-A0ABD3NLB3-F1
#
_entry.id   AF-A0ABD3NLB3-F1
#
_cell.length_a   1.000
_cell.length_b   1.000
_cell.length_c   1.000
_cell.angle_alpha   90.00
_cell.angle_beta   90.00
_cell.angle_gamma   90.00
#
_symmetry.space_group_name_H-M   'P 1'
#
loop_
_entity.id
_entity.type
_entity.pdbx_description
1 polymer ?
#
loop_
_entity_poly.entity_id
_entity_poly.type
_entity_poly.pdbx_seq_one_letter_code
_entity_poly.pdbx_strand_id
1 'polypeptide(L)'
;MSRRPQYQSNNDVCNHVTEMESENGLKIGGTKGHIEETVYDPVFITIYNAFRWKMIPNCTGRYTCRDHKAVSHLAPRELLQACGIDQSAIESFIEYKIVFEQSRRKDPIHVIPFAVDRTTGLISYVKSSEEGEVTFVHTMNSCSGFQRKLDALNVVLTDACIIKDI
;
A
#
# COMPACT_ATOMS: atom_id res chain seq x y z
N MET A 1 47.45 -26.75 14.49
CA MET A 1 46.14 -27.44 14.44
C MET A 1 45.12 -26.53 15.11
N SER A 2 44.25 -25.93 14.30
CA SER A 2 43.28 -24.90 14.66
C SER A 2 42.05 -25.53 15.32
N ARG A 3 41.64 -25.05 16.51
CA ARG A 3 40.39 -25.45 17.16
C ARG A 3 39.33 -24.39 16.86
N ARG A 4 38.31 -24.76 16.07
CA ARG A 4 37.12 -23.95 15.78
C ARG A 4 36.26 -23.79 17.04
N PRO A 5 35.64 -22.63 17.29
CA PRO A 5 34.57 -22.52 18.28
C PRO A 5 33.28 -23.20 17.77
N GLN A 6 32.61 -23.94 18.66
CA GLN A 6 31.30 -24.50 18.42
C GLN A 6 30.25 -23.38 18.42
N TYR A 7 29.50 -23.28 17.32
CA TYR A 7 28.33 -22.42 17.22
C TYR A 7 27.16 -23.15 17.91
N GLN A 8 26.74 -22.67 19.07
CA GLN A 8 25.48 -23.10 19.69
C GLN A 8 24.34 -22.39 18.98
N SER A 9 23.39 -23.18 18.47
CA SER A 9 22.18 -22.71 17.82
C SER A 9 21.25 -22.04 18.84
N ASN A 10 21.02 -20.75 18.68
CA ASN A 10 19.85 -20.10 19.26
C ASN A 10 18.67 -20.34 18.32
N ASN A 11 17.91 -21.41 18.58
CA ASN A 11 16.50 -21.46 18.22
C ASN A 11 15.71 -20.56 19.18
N ASP A 12 14.60 -20.05 18.66
CA ASP A 12 13.50 -19.42 19.41
C ASP A 12 13.77 -18.01 19.92
N VAL A 13 13.42 -17.00 19.11
CA VAL A 13 12.18 -16.24 19.30
C VAL A 13 11.77 -15.71 17.92
N CYS A 14 10.75 -16.34 17.34
CA CYS A 14 9.93 -15.75 16.30
C CYS A 14 9.28 -14.51 16.93
N ASN A 15 9.83 -13.33 16.67
CA ASN A 15 9.17 -12.07 17.01
C ASN A 15 7.92 -11.99 16.14
N HIS A 16 6.83 -12.49 16.71
CA HIS A 16 5.48 -12.01 16.47
C HIS A 16 5.56 -10.54 16.08
N VAL A 17 5.04 -10.22 14.90
CA VAL A 17 4.49 -8.90 14.65
C VAL A 17 3.41 -8.76 15.73
N THR A 18 3.77 -8.06 16.80
CA THR A 18 2.91 -7.84 17.94
C THR A 18 1.63 -7.24 17.39
N GLU A 19 0.50 -7.87 17.67
CA GLU A 19 -0.82 -7.26 17.65
C GLU A 19 -0.78 -6.04 18.58
N MET A 20 -0.21 -4.93 18.12
CA MET A 20 -0.55 -3.63 18.67
C MET A 20 -1.88 -3.26 18.05
N GLU A 21 -2.94 -3.89 18.57
CA GLU A 21 -4.25 -3.25 18.57
C GLU A 21 -4.06 -1.92 19.27
N SER A 22 -3.79 -0.87 18.49
CA SER A 22 -3.91 0.49 18.96
C SER A 22 -5.38 0.65 19.36
N GLU A 23 -5.69 0.55 20.66
CA GLU A 23 -7.06 0.78 21.17
C GLU A 23 -7.63 2.11 20.63
N ASN A 24 -6.73 3.04 20.30
CA ASN A 24 -7.03 4.30 19.63
C ASN A 24 -6.59 4.22 18.16
N GLY A 25 -7.46 3.74 17.26
CA GLY A 25 -7.19 3.77 15.83
C GLY A 25 -6.83 5.19 15.33
N LEU A 26 -6.19 5.27 14.17
CA LEU A 26 -5.80 6.53 13.55
C LEU A 26 -7.02 7.27 13.03
N LYS A 27 -7.32 8.44 13.61
CA LYS A 27 -8.34 9.35 13.09
C LYS A 27 -7.81 10.12 11.89
N ILE A 28 -8.51 10.01 10.78
CA ILE A 28 -8.25 10.72 9.52
C ILE A 28 -9.54 11.37 9.04
N GLY A 29 -9.49 12.37 8.15
CA GLY A 29 -10.74 13.03 7.71
C GLY A 29 -11.17 14.24 8.53
N GLY A 30 -12.49 14.43 8.63
CA GLY A 30 -13.14 15.37 9.55
C GLY A 30 -12.99 16.86 9.25
N THR A 31 -12.29 17.23 8.18
CA THR A 31 -12.06 18.64 7.82
C THR A 31 -12.53 18.93 6.41
N LYS A 32 -12.93 20.19 6.12
CA LYS A 32 -13.22 20.68 4.75
C LYS A 32 -14.25 19.84 3.98
N GLY A 33 -15.32 19.40 4.63
CA GLY A 33 -16.41 18.63 4.00
C GLY A 33 -16.10 17.13 3.83
N HIS A 34 -15.04 16.63 4.47
CA HIS A 34 -14.72 15.21 4.53
C HIS A 34 -15.25 14.57 5.81
N ILE A 35 -15.65 13.30 5.70
CA ILE A 35 -16.12 12.49 6.84
C ILE A 35 -14.88 12.09 7.65
N GLU A 36 -14.97 12.13 8.99
CA GLU A 36 -13.95 11.56 9.88
C GLU A 36 -14.06 10.03 9.85
N GLU A 37 -12.93 9.35 9.72
CA GLU A 37 -12.81 7.89 9.73
C GLU A 37 -11.73 7.50 10.74
N THR A 38 -11.94 6.36 11.41
CA THR A 38 -10.93 5.74 12.26
C THR A 38 -10.39 4.51 11.56
N VAL A 39 -9.08 4.44 11.37
CA VAL A 39 -8.40 3.29 10.74
C VAL A 39 -7.62 2.52 11.80
N TYR A 40 -7.83 1.22 11.86
CA TYR A 40 -7.16 0.31 12.80
C TYR A 40 -6.09 -0.57 12.13
N ASP A 41 -6.02 -0.53 10.80
CA ASP A 41 -5.09 -1.33 10.01
C ASP A 41 -3.63 -0.90 10.29
N PRO A 42 -2.78 -1.79 10.85
CA PRO A 42 -1.42 -1.42 11.24
C PRO A 42 -0.52 -1.08 10.05
N VAL A 43 -0.76 -1.71 8.89
CA VAL A 43 -0.01 -1.46 7.65
C VAL A 43 -0.36 -0.08 7.12
N PHE A 44 -1.65 0.24 7.08
CA PHE A 44 -2.11 1.58 6.74
C PHE A 44 -1.47 2.64 7.64
N ILE A 45 -1.53 2.45 8.96
CA ILE A 45 -1.00 3.40 9.94
C ILE A 45 0.52 3.59 9.75
N THR A 46 1.25 2.50 9.53
CA THR A 46 2.70 2.51 9.30
C THR A 46 3.05 3.37 8.08
N ILE A 47 2.42 3.11 6.94
CA ILE A 47 2.65 3.87 5.70
C ILE A 47 2.19 5.32 5.85
N TYR A 48 1.07 5.56 6.54
CA TYR A 48 0.55 6.89 6.81
C TYR A 48 1.53 7.75 7.60
N ASN A 49 2.24 7.15 8.56
CA ASN A 49 3.21 7.85 9.40
C ASN A 49 4.59 7.97 8.76
N ALA A 50 4.94 7.10 7.80
CA ALA A 50 6.24 7.11 7.12
C ALA A 50 6.42 8.29 6.14
N PHE A 51 5.32 8.78 5.55
CA PHE A 51 5.36 9.87 4.56
C PHE A 51 4.31 10.94 4.83
N ARG A 52 4.43 12.08 4.16
CA ARG A 52 3.42 13.14 4.23
C ARG A 52 2.30 12.85 3.25
N TRP A 53 1.13 12.56 3.78
CA TRP A 53 -0.08 12.32 2.99
C TRP A 53 -1.01 13.52 3.04
N LYS A 54 -1.57 13.89 1.89
CA LYS A 54 -2.62 14.91 1.82
C LYS A 54 -3.87 14.32 1.22
N MET A 55 -4.98 14.55 1.93
CA MET A 55 -6.29 14.23 1.42
C MET A 55 -6.56 14.88 0.07
N ILE A 56 -7.15 14.10 -0.83
CA ILE A 56 -7.58 14.57 -2.15
C ILE A 56 -8.91 15.33 -1.96
N PRO A 57 -9.02 16.59 -2.43
CA PRO A 57 -10.26 17.37 -2.29
C PRO A 57 -11.49 16.62 -2.79
N ASN A 58 -12.59 16.71 -2.05
CA ASN A 58 -13.87 16.04 -2.33
C ASN A 58 -13.79 14.49 -2.46
N CYS A 59 -12.66 13.88 -2.08
CA CYS A 59 -12.44 12.44 -2.09
C CYS A 59 -12.14 11.93 -0.67
N THR A 60 -13.17 11.89 0.19
CA THR A 60 -13.09 11.29 1.54
C THR A 60 -12.40 9.92 1.50
N GLY A 61 -11.49 9.71 2.45
CA GLY A 61 -10.75 8.47 2.57
C GLY A 61 -9.59 8.28 1.60
N ARG A 62 -9.28 9.26 0.72
CA ARG A 62 -8.22 9.13 -0.29
C ARG A 62 -7.13 10.17 -0.11
N TYR A 63 -5.87 9.72 -0.11
CA TYR A 63 -4.72 10.54 0.19
C TYR A 63 -3.65 10.36 -0.88
N THR A 64 -3.09 11.46 -1.38
CA THR A 64 -1.91 11.45 -2.24
C THR A 64 -0.66 11.68 -1.40
N CYS A 65 0.41 10.95 -1.70
CA CYS A 65 1.71 11.21 -1.10
C CYS A 65 2.23 12.58 -1.57
N ARG A 66 2.81 13.37 -0.66
CA ARG A 66 3.42 14.67 -0.95
C ARG A 66 4.91 14.59 -1.21
N ASP A 67 5.53 13.49 -0.83
CA ASP A 67 6.97 13.26 -0.95
C ASP A 67 7.31 12.64 -2.32
N HIS A 68 6.70 13.18 -3.39
CA HIS A 68 6.76 12.60 -4.75
C HIS A 68 8.17 12.25 -5.22
N LYS A 69 9.17 13.10 -4.95
CA LYS A 69 10.56 12.83 -5.36
C LYS A 69 11.14 11.57 -4.70
N ALA A 70 10.76 11.31 -3.44
CA ALA A 70 11.23 10.17 -2.68
C ALA A 70 10.50 8.87 -3.05
N VAL A 71 9.24 8.95 -3.50
CA VAL A 71 8.41 7.74 -3.67
C VAL A 71 8.03 7.42 -5.12
N SER A 72 8.04 8.38 -6.04
CA SER A 72 7.49 8.15 -7.39
C SER A 72 8.28 7.18 -8.26
N HIS A 73 9.52 6.85 -7.88
CA HIS A 73 10.33 5.84 -8.55
C HIS A 73 10.17 4.45 -7.92
N LEU A 74 9.47 4.33 -6.79
CA LEU A 74 9.26 3.08 -6.09
C LEU A 74 8.00 2.40 -6.61
N ALA A 75 8.12 1.15 -7.01
CA ALA A 75 6.98 0.28 -7.21
C ALA A 75 6.22 0.09 -5.87
N PRO A 76 4.95 -0.33 -5.91
CA PRO A 76 4.13 -0.48 -4.72
C PRO A 76 4.78 -1.30 -3.58
N ARG A 77 5.36 -2.46 -3.89
CA ARG A 77 6.07 -3.30 -2.89
C ARG A 77 7.35 -2.65 -2.36
N GLU A 78 8.09 -1.95 -3.21
CA GLU A 78 9.29 -1.20 -2.81
C GLU A 78 8.92 -0.03 -1.89
N LEU A 79 7.77 0.61 -2.10
CA LEU A 79 7.23 1.62 -1.19
C LEU A 79 6.92 1.02 0.18
N LEU A 80 6.32 -0.16 0.24
CA LEU A 80 6.04 -0.85 1.51
C LEU A 80 7.35 -1.14 2.26
N GLN A 81 8.37 -1.63 1.55
CA GLN A 81 9.69 -1.89 2.12
C GLN A 81 10.34 -0.60 2.63
N ALA A 82 10.25 0.50 1.87
CA ALA A 82 10.75 1.81 2.27
C ALA A 82 10.03 2.38 3.52
N CYS A 83 8.80 1.94 3.80
CA CYS A 83 8.08 2.27 5.05
C CYS A 83 8.54 1.43 6.26
N GLY A 84 9.45 0.47 6.06
CA GLY A 84 9.90 -0.44 7.11
C GLY A 84 8.98 -1.64 7.34
N ILE A 85 8.11 -1.99 6.37
CA ILE A 85 7.31 -3.21 6.46
C ILE A 85 8.21 -4.41 6.15
N ASP A 86 8.13 -5.44 7.00
CA ASP A 86 8.94 -6.63 6.87
C ASP A 86 8.70 -7.36 5.54
N GLN A 87 9.77 -7.89 4.96
CA GLN A 87 9.72 -8.58 3.67
C GLN A 87 8.72 -9.75 3.66
N SER A 88 8.64 -10.52 4.76
CA SER A 88 7.69 -11.62 4.91
C SER A 88 6.23 -11.16 4.90
N ALA A 89 5.94 -10.00 5.49
CA ALA A 89 4.62 -9.39 5.43
C ALA A 89 4.32 -8.88 4.01
N ILE A 90 5.29 -8.28 3.33
CA ILE A 90 5.15 -7.82 1.94
C ILE A 90 4.81 -8.98 1.00
N GLU A 91 5.50 -10.11 1.15
CA GLU A 91 5.27 -11.34 0.35
C GLU A 91 3.89 -11.95 0.59
N SER A 92 3.28 -11.70 1.75
CA SER A 92 1.91 -12.15 2.03
C SER A 92 0.84 -11.31 1.32
N PHE A 93 1.17 -10.09 0.86
CA PHE A 93 0.21 -9.26 0.15
C PHE A 93 0.03 -9.67 -1.31
N ILE A 94 -1.24 -9.78 -1.70
CA ILE A 94 -1.62 -9.96 -3.10
C ILE A 94 -1.60 -8.60 -3.79
N GLU A 95 -0.76 -8.47 -4.80
CA GLU A 95 -0.73 -7.31 -5.68
C GLU A 95 -1.51 -7.59 -6.98
N TYR A 96 -2.38 -6.67 -7.35
CA TYR A 96 -3.17 -6.75 -8.58
C TYR A 96 -2.70 -5.69 -9.57
N LYS A 97 -2.43 -6.08 -10.82
CA LYS A 97 -2.19 -5.17 -11.93
C LYS A 97 -3.44 -5.09 -12.81
N ILE A 98 -4.03 -3.90 -12.87
CA ILE A 98 -5.23 -3.63 -13.67
C ILE A 98 -4.83 -2.83 -14.90
N VAL A 99 -5.10 -3.39 -16.07
CA VAL A 99 -4.95 -2.71 -17.36
C VAL A 99 -6.34 -2.45 -17.93
N PHE A 100 -6.61 -1.22 -18.34
CA PHE A 100 -7.89 -0.83 -18.90
C PHE A 100 -7.86 -1.00 -20.43
N GLU A 101 -8.87 -1.63 -21.02
CA GLU A 101 -8.95 -1.83 -22.47
C GLU A 101 -9.08 -0.50 -23.26
N GLN A 102 -8.62 -0.56 -24.51
CA GLN A 102 -8.16 0.47 -25.46
C GLN A 102 -9.08 1.68 -25.78
N SER A 103 -10.17 1.93 -25.05
CA SER A 103 -11.08 3.07 -25.34
C SER A 103 -10.87 4.29 -24.43
N ARG A 104 -10.02 4.22 -23.40
CA ARG A 104 -9.73 5.37 -22.55
C ARG A 104 -8.25 5.40 -22.19
N ARG A 105 -7.62 6.58 -22.36
CA ARG A 105 -6.26 6.95 -21.89
C ARG A 105 -6.14 6.83 -20.36
N LYS A 106 -6.32 5.63 -19.82
CA LYS A 106 -6.23 5.36 -18.39
C LYS A 106 -4.93 4.60 -18.15
N ASP A 107 -4.06 5.25 -17.41
CA ASP A 107 -2.86 4.64 -16.84
C ASP A 107 -3.23 3.32 -16.14
N PRO A 108 -2.45 2.23 -16.34
CA PRO A 108 -2.58 1.03 -15.55
C PRO A 108 -2.47 1.36 -14.07
N ILE A 109 -3.09 0.55 -13.22
CA ILE A 109 -2.97 0.69 -11.78
C ILE A 109 -2.48 -0.61 -11.14
N HIS A 110 -1.70 -0.44 -10.08
CA HIS A 110 -1.39 -1.49 -9.14
C HIS A 110 -2.23 -1.28 -7.88
N VAL A 111 -2.78 -2.36 -7.34
CA VAL A 111 -3.63 -2.35 -6.14
C VAL A 111 -3.07 -3.35 -5.15
N ILE A 112 -2.80 -2.89 -3.93
CA ILE A 112 -2.43 -3.76 -2.80
C ILE A 112 -3.43 -3.51 -1.66
N PRO A 113 -4.39 -4.42 -1.44
CA PRO A 113 -5.20 -4.41 -0.24
C PRO A 113 -4.35 -4.78 0.99
N PHE A 114 -4.55 -4.08 2.11
CA PHE A 114 -3.81 -4.35 3.34
C PHE A 114 -4.59 -5.24 4.31
N ALA A 115 -5.86 -4.93 4.52
CA ALA A 115 -6.73 -5.70 5.39
C ALA A 115 -7.17 -7.03 4.74
N VAL A 116 -7.45 -8.04 5.57
CA VAL A 116 -7.96 -9.35 5.13
C VAL A 116 -9.28 -9.21 4.37
N ASP A 117 -10.13 -8.28 4.80
CA ASP A 117 -11.40 -7.93 4.15
C ASP A 117 -11.24 -7.06 2.89
N ARG A 118 -9.98 -6.70 2.56
CA ARG A 118 -9.59 -5.89 1.40
C ARG A 118 -10.25 -4.51 1.37
N THR A 119 -10.56 -3.95 2.54
CA THR A 119 -11.24 -2.65 2.62
C THR A 119 -10.28 -1.47 2.57
N THR A 120 -9.06 -1.61 3.05
CA THR A 120 -7.99 -0.58 3.01
C THR A 120 -6.94 -0.96 1.99
N GLY A 121 -6.22 0.03 1.45
CA GLY A 121 -5.09 -0.31 0.59
C GLY A 121 -4.40 0.82 -0.14
N LEU A 122 -3.35 0.43 -0.84
CA LEU A 122 -2.59 1.26 -1.76
C LEU A 122 -3.15 1.10 -3.18
N ILE A 123 -3.34 2.22 -3.87
CA ILE A 123 -3.59 2.25 -5.31
C ILE A 123 -2.53 3.14 -5.95
N SER A 124 -1.76 2.58 -6.87
CA SER A 124 -0.66 3.26 -7.54
C SER A 124 -0.90 3.31 -9.04
N TYR A 125 -0.94 4.52 -9.62
CA TYR A 125 -1.04 4.69 -11.07
C TYR A 125 0.33 4.60 -11.70
N VAL A 126 0.44 3.88 -12.80
CA VAL A 126 1.66 3.70 -13.58
C VAL A 126 1.68 4.72 -14.70
N LYS A 127 2.60 5.67 -14.62
CA LYS A 127 2.82 6.67 -15.66
C LYS A 127 4.10 6.36 -16.40
N SER A 128 3.99 6.15 -17.71
CA SER A 128 5.14 6.03 -18.61
C SER A 128 5.42 7.37 -19.28
N SER A 129 6.67 7.83 -19.26
CA SER A 129 7.12 8.94 -20.10
C SER A 129 7.32 8.48 -21.55
N GLU A 130 7.45 9.43 -22.48
CA GLU A 130 7.81 9.14 -23.88
C GLU A 130 9.20 8.48 -24.01
N GLU A 131 10.07 8.72 -23.03
CA GLU A 131 11.42 8.15 -22.93
C GLU A 131 11.42 6.74 -22.28
N GLY A 132 10.25 6.23 -21.90
CA GLY A 132 10.09 4.90 -21.31
C GLY A 132 10.32 4.83 -19.80
N GLU A 133 10.56 5.96 -19.14
CA GLU A 133 10.66 6.01 -17.67
C GLU A 133 9.29 5.75 -17.03
N VAL A 134 9.27 4.86 -16.04
CA VAL A 134 8.05 4.53 -15.28
C VAL A 134 8.07 5.29 -13.97
N THR A 135 6.99 6.02 -13.69
CA THR A 135 6.76 6.67 -12.40
C THR A 135 5.43 6.25 -11.82
N PHE A 136 5.33 6.27 -10.50
CA PHE A 136 4.16 5.86 -9.75
C PHE A 136 3.52 7.06 -9.04
N VAL A 137 2.19 7.14 -9.14
CA VAL A 137 1.39 8.04 -8.31
C VAL A 137 0.66 7.21 -7.26
N HIS A 138 1.22 7.15 -6.06
CA HIS A 138 0.65 6.42 -4.94
C HIS A 138 -0.48 7.18 -4.28
N THR A 139 -1.59 6.48 -4.08
CA THR A 139 -2.68 6.92 -3.23
C THR A 139 -2.95 5.89 -2.15
N MET A 140 -2.99 6.34 -0.92
CA MET A 140 -3.39 5.53 0.23
C MET A 140 -4.87 5.77 0.48
N ASN A 141 -5.62 4.69 0.75
CA ASN A 141 -7.06 4.75 0.79
C ASN A 141 -7.58 4.00 2.03
N SER A 142 -8.40 4.69 2.84
CA SER A 142 -9.16 4.09 3.93
C SER A 142 -10.29 3.22 3.38
N CYS A 143 -11.01 2.53 4.26
CA CYS A 143 -12.16 1.67 3.90
C CYS A 143 -13.10 2.32 2.87
N SER A 144 -13.63 3.51 3.19
CA SER A 144 -14.57 4.18 2.29
C SER A 144 -13.91 4.68 1.00
N GLY A 145 -12.67 5.17 1.09
CA GLY A 145 -11.94 5.72 -0.04
C GLY A 145 -11.54 4.67 -1.07
N PHE A 146 -11.16 3.48 -0.60
CA PHE A 146 -10.69 2.37 -1.43
C PHE A 146 -11.85 1.77 -2.21
N GLN A 147 -12.94 1.38 -1.54
CA GLN A 147 -14.12 0.79 -2.17
C GLN A 147 -14.71 1.73 -3.23
N ARG A 148 -15.00 2.99 -2.85
CA ARG A 148 -15.54 4.00 -3.79
C ARG A 148 -14.64 4.20 -5.00
N LYS A 149 -13.33 4.04 -4.84
CA LYS A 149 -12.39 4.23 -5.94
C LYS A 149 -12.40 3.04 -6.89
N LEU A 150 -12.40 1.82 -6.39
CA LEU A 150 -12.51 0.61 -7.22
C LEU A 150 -13.84 0.61 -7.98
N ASP A 151 -14.95 0.94 -7.30
CA ASP A 151 -16.27 1.08 -7.91
C ASP A 151 -16.27 2.13 -9.03
N ALA A 152 -15.74 3.32 -8.77
CA ALA A 152 -15.66 4.39 -9.77
C ALA A 152 -14.78 4.05 -10.99
N LEU A 153 -13.87 3.07 -10.83
CA LEU A 153 -13.04 2.56 -11.92
C LEU A 153 -13.66 1.33 -12.60
N ASN A 154 -14.78 0.80 -12.09
CA ASN A 154 -15.36 -0.48 -12.47
C ASN A 154 -14.35 -1.63 -12.36
N VAL A 155 -13.58 -1.66 -11.26
CA VAL A 155 -12.56 -2.68 -11.01
C VAL A 155 -13.09 -3.69 -10.00
N VAL A 156 -13.07 -4.96 -10.40
CA VAL A 156 -13.25 -6.09 -9.50
C VAL A 156 -11.90 -6.80 -9.38
N LEU A 157 -11.39 -6.94 -8.16
CA LEU A 157 -10.13 -7.64 -7.92
C LEU A 157 -10.36 -9.14 -8.09
N THR A 158 -9.80 -9.70 -9.16
CA THR A 158 -9.90 -11.13 -9.49
C THR A 158 -8.52 -11.74 -9.65
N ASP A 159 -8.43 -13.06 -9.53
CA ASP A 159 -7.17 -13.80 -9.63
C ASP A 159 -6.47 -13.63 -10.99
N ALA A 160 -7.24 -13.32 -12.04
CA ALA A 160 -6.71 -13.03 -13.37
C ALA A 160 -5.84 -11.76 -13.41
N CYS A 161 -6.03 -10.85 -12.44
CA CYS A 161 -5.26 -9.61 -12.35
C CYS A 161 -4.08 -9.70 -11.37
N ILE A 162 -3.90 -10.83 -10.68
CA ILE A 162 -2.81 -11.00 -9.72
C ILE A 162 -1.47 -10.96 -10.45
N ILE A 163 -0.55 -10.14 -9.94
CA ILE A 163 0.85 -10.23 -10.31
C ILE A 163 1.39 -11.50 -9.67
N LYS A 164 1.61 -12.51 -10.49
CA LYS A 164 2.38 -13.69 -10.09
C LYS A 164 3.83 -13.26 -10.12
N ASP A 165 4.47 -13.20 -8.96
CA ASP A 165 5.88 -12.90 -8.86
C ASP A 165 6.69 -13.77 -9.85
N ILE A 166 7.69 -13.14 -10.47
CA ILE A 166 8.64 -13.73 -11.44
C ILE A 166 9.56 -14.71 -10.73
#